data_AF-A0A6G0QZF6-F1
#
_entry.id   AF-A0A6G0QZF6-F1
#
_cell.length_a   1.000
_cell.length_b   1.000
_cell.length_c   1.000
_cell.angle_alpha   90.00
_cell.angle_beta   90.00
_cell.angle_gamma   90.00
#
_symmetry.space_group_name_H-M   'P 1'
#
loop_
_entity.id
_entity.type
_entity.pdbx_description
1 polymer ?
#
loop_
_entity_poly.entity_id
_entity_poly.type
_entity_poly.pdbx_seq_one_letter_code
_entity_poly.pdbx_strand_id
1 'polypeptide(L)'
;MAYRNGAYVRKGYGDIEALMLFDGLSEPDVQDLCALVGDPAEVREMVLRPYRDQPSPIFDSLETTLGSLLARREFASLVTHFSPFQLAQRTLYTVSLLHRVLARDRQREHILQGMDENSIARRLLRLQGEHDRFKEDFVFLYGYYQQETQSIRDEANHAQGLLEADFAPLARENLEETAALRQRNDDLESQLRYAQSQISTLQQHVRDKRFDADGLLTFLNTGTMRFVGIGQGSASSWDSFSVVSPHLRPGKLGSGWRRRTSPSG
;
A
#
# COMPACT_ATOMS: atom_id res chain seq x y z
N MET A 1 52.97 -28.78 -8.83
CA MET A 1 52.41 -27.88 -7.80
C MET A 1 53.02 -28.27 -6.47
N ALA A 2 53.73 -27.38 -5.78
CA ALA A 2 54.35 -27.65 -4.49
C ALA A 2 53.67 -26.78 -3.42
N TYR A 3 53.04 -27.42 -2.43
CA TYR A 3 52.49 -26.73 -1.27
C TYR A 3 53.56 -26.67 -0.18
N ARG A 4 53.95 -25.46 0.23
CA ARG A 4 54.83 -25.24 1.38
C ARG A 4 54.20 -24.15 2.26
N ASN A 5 53.73 -24.54 3.44
CA ASN A 5 53.36 -23.65 4.55
C ASN A 5 52.45 -22.46 4.18
N GLY A 6 51.23 -22.72 3.66
CA GLY A 6 50.21 -21.67 3.45
C GLY A 6 50.42 -20.77 2.23
N ALA A 7 51.49 -20.98 1.44
CA ALA A 7 51.72 -20.27 0.21
C ALA A 7 51.25 -21.08 -1.01
N TYR A 8 50.41 -20.47 -1.87
CA TYR A 8 50.01 -21.05 -3.14
C TYR A 8 50.80 -20.42 -4.29
N VAL A 9 51.61 -21.23 -4.98
CA VAL A 9 52.34 -20.78 -6.17
C VAL A 9 51.48 -21.05 -7.40
N ARG A 10 51.02 -19.99 -8.09
CA ARG A 10 50.34 -20.10 -9.39
C ARG A 10 51.25 -19.52 -10.47
N LYS A 11 51.36 -20.20 -11.61
CA LYS A 11 51.95 -19.59 -12.81
C LYS A 11 51.11 -18.39 -13.20
N GLY A 12 51.67 -17.19 -13.07
CA GLY A 12 51.11 -15.96 -13.58
C GLY A 12 51.23 -15.88 -15.09
N TYR A 13 50.64 -14.85 -15.68
CA TYR A 13 50.81 -14.54 -17.10
C TYR A 13 52.28 -14.22 -17.40
N GLY A 14 52.88 -14.87 -18.40
CA GLY A 14 54.25 -14.61 -18.87
C GLY A 14 55.38 -15.33 -18.12
N ASP A 15 55.18 -16.59 -17.71
CA ASP A 15 56.18 -17.42 -17.00
C ASP A 15 56.65 -16.91 -15.63
N ILE A 16 56.01 -15.85 -15.11
CA ILE A 16 56.25 -15.35 -13.76
C ILE A 16 55.40 -16.17 -12.78
N GLU A 17 56.04 -17.00 -11.96
CA GLU A 17 55.37 -17.66 -10.82
C GLU A 17 54.98 -16.59 -9.79
N ALA A 18 53.69 -16.23 -9.77
CA ALA A 18 53.15 -15.33 -8.77
C ALA A 18 52.79 -16.17 -7.54
N LEU A 19 53.58 -16.00 -6.48
CA LEU A 19 53.32 -16.60 -5.19
C LEU A 19 52.15 -15.85 -4.54
N MET A 20 50.94 -16.37 -4.70
CA MET A 20 49.76 -15.84 -4.01
C MET A 20 49.61 -16.58 -2.69
N LEU A 21 50.04 -15.96 -1.59
CA LEU A 21 49.67 -16.44 -0.26
C LEU A 21 48.19 -16.14 -0.03
N PHE A 22 47.34 -17.13 -0.27
CA PHE A 22 45.98 -17.12 0.25
C PHE A 22 46.02 -17.76 1.64
N ASP A 23 45.75 -16.95 2.65
CA ASP A 23 45.43 -17.43 3.99
C ASP A 23 44.09 -18.15 3.89
N GLY A 24 44.11 -19.48 3.90
CA GLY A 24 42.95 -20.35 3.75
C GLY A 24 42.82 -21.24 4.97
N LEU A 25 41.59 -21.60 5.34
CA LEU A 25 41.35 -22.51 6.46
C LEU A 25 41.84 -23.92 6.10
N SER A 26 42.66 -24.51 6.96
CA SER A 26 43.07 -25.91 6.82
C SER A 26 41.93 -26.86 7.22
N GLU A 27 41.99 -28.13 6.83
CA GLU A 27 40.97 -29.11 7.21
C GLU A 27 40.73 -29.20 8.74
N PRO A 28 41.74 -29.16 9.63
CA PRO A 28 41.47 -29.10 11.07
C PRO A 28 40.83 -27.77 11.50
N ASP A 29 41.14 -26.65 10.84
CA ASP A 29 40.45 -25.37 11.12
C ASP A 29 38.97 -25.45 10.77
N VAL A 30 38.62 -26.09 9.65
CA VAL A 30 37.22 -26.29 9.26
C VAL A 30 36.53 -27.26 10.23
N GLN A 31 37.20 -28.31 10.68
CA GLN A 31 36.63 -29.25 11.65
C GLN A 31 36.33 -28.58 12.99
N ASP A 32 37.24 -27.74 13.49
CA ASP A 32 37.04 -26.97 14.72
C ASP A 32 35.92 -25.93 14.55
N LEU A 33 35.80 -25.34 13.36
CA LEU A 33 34.70 -24.43 13.05
C LEU A 33 33.35 -25.14 13.05
N CYS A 34 33.27 -26.36 12.50
CA CYS A 34 32.07 -27.20 12.58
C CYS A 34 31.70 -27.51 14.04
N ALA A 35 32.69 -27.80 14.90
CA ALA A 35 32.43 -28.04 16.32
C ALA A 35 31.87 -26.80 17.05
N LEU A 36 32.20 -25.59 16.59
CA LEU A 36 31.71 -24.34 17.16
C LEU A 36 30.36 -23.88 16.61
N VAL A 37 30.14 -24.03 15.30
CA VAL A 37 28.98 -23.47 14.59
C VAL A 37 27.86 -24.52 14.43
N GLY A 38 28.19 -25.81 14.40
CA GLY A 38 27.22 -26.89 14.28
C GLY A 38 27.36 -27.67 12.97
N ASP A 39 26.34 -27.58 12.10
CA ASP A 39 26.21 -28.47 10.94
C ASP A 39 27.45 -28.42 10.02
N PRO A 40 28.18 -29.54 9.87
CA PRO A 40 29.37 -29.57 9.02
C PRO A 40 29.05 -29.39 7.54
N ALA A 41 27.82 -29.65 7.07
CA ALA A 41 27.47 -29.42 5.68
C ALA A 41 27.40 -27.91 5.37
N GLU A 42 26.67 -27.16 6.20
CA GLU A 42 26.49 -25.72 6.06
C GLU A 42 27.83 -24.95 6.14
N VAL A 43 28.66 -25.27 7.13
CA VAL A 43 29.98 -24.63 7.31
C VAL A 43 30.89 -24.86 6.10
N ARG A 44 30.81 -26.04 5.47
CA ARG A 44 31.63 -26.38 4.30
C ARG A 44 31.21 -25.64 3.03
N GLU A 45 29.93 -25.30 2.90
CA GLU A 45 29.41 -24.47 1.81
C GLU A 45 29.76 -22.99 1.99
N MET A 46 29.87 -22.52 3.24
CA MET A 46 30.14 -21.11 3.56
C MET A 46 31.63 -20.73 3.52
N VAL A 47 32.54 -21.70 3.58
CA VAL A 47 33.99 -21.48 3.65
C VAL A 47 34.66 -21.67 2.29
N LEU A 48 35.47 -20.68 1.89
CA LEU A 48 36.33 -20.80 0.72
C LEU A 48 37.37 -21.91 0.91
N ARG A 49 37.23 -23.00 0.15
CA ARG A 49 38.14 -24.14 0.19
C ARG A 49 39.17 -24.05 -0.94
N PRO A 50 40.46 -24.28 -0.64
CA PRO A 50 41.45 -24.44 -1.67
C PRO A 50 41.09 -25.60 -2.59
N TYR A 51 41.29 -25.40 -3.89
CA TYR A 51 41.00 -26.36 -4.93
C TYR A 51 41.99 -27.54 -4.91
N ARG A 52 41.90 -28.42 -3.92
CA ARG A 52 42.80 -29.57 -3.74
C ARG A 52 42.20 -30.88 -4.25
N ASP A 53 40.89 -31.02 -4.13
CA ASP A 53 40.20 -32.31 -4.30
C ASP A 53 39.31 -32.36 -5.55
N GLN A 54 39.29 -31.30 -6.35
CA GLN A 54 38.60 -31.24 -7.65
C GLN A 54 39.60 -31.11 -8.82
N PRO A 55 39.28 -31.63 -10.00
CA PRO A 55 40.12 -31.48 -11.20
C PRO A 55 40.09 -30.03 -11.68
N SER A 56 41.26 -29.36 -11.84
CA SER A 56 41.37 -27.92 -12.15
C SER A 56 40.21 -27.46 -13.03
N PRO A 57 39.43 -26.42 -12.64
CA PRO A 57 38.25 -26.07 -13.39
C PRO A 57 38.71 -25.72 -14.80
N ILE A 58 38.09 -26.37 -15.79
CA ILE A 58 38.37 -26.08 -17.19
C ILE A 58 38.03 -24.60 -17.37
N PHE A 59 38.96 -23.82 -17.91
CA PHE A 59 38.78 -22.36 -18.03
C PHE A 59 37.46 -22.02 -18.73
N ASP A 60 37.07 -22.83 -19.72
CA ASP A 60 35.81 -22.73 -20.44
C ASP A 60 34.57 -22.92 -19.54
N SER A 61 34.62 -23.79 -18.51
CA SER A 61 33.51 -23.95 -17.56
C SER A 61 33.38 -22.76 -16.61
N LEU A 62 34.51 -22.15 -16.23
CA LEU A 62 34.51 -20.91 -15.47
C LEU A 62 34.01 -19.73 -16.32
N GLU A 63 34.43 -19.64 -17.57
CA GLU A 63 34.01 -18.57 -18.48
C GLU A 63 32.51 -18.67 -18.80
N THR A 64 31.99 -19.87 -19.00
CA THR A 64 30.54 -20.10 -19.20
C THR A 64 29.73 -19.80 -17.95
N THR A 65 30.20 -20.16 -16.76
CA THR A 65 29.52 -19.83 -15.50
C THR A 65 29.55 -18.32 -15.21
N LEU A 66 30.69 -17.65 -15.38
CA LEU A 66 30.81 -16.19 -15.26
C LEU A 66 30.05 -15.45 -16.37
N GLY A 67 29.93 -16.05 -17.55
CA GLY A 67 29.15 -15.55 -18.69
C GLY A 67 27.65 -15.70 -18.51
N SER A 68 27.19 -16.52 -17.56
CA SER A 68 25.77 -16.70 -17.26
C SER A 68 25.13 -15.40 -16.76
N LEU A 69 23.88 -15.14 -17.18
CA LEU A 69 23.16 -13.94 -16.78
C LEU A 69 23.02 -13.82 -15.25
N LEU A 70 22.80 -14.96 -14.58
CA LEU A 70 22.70 -15.02 -13.12
C LEU A 70 24.00 -14.60 -12.46
N ALA A 71 25.14 -15.21 -12.82
CA ALA A 71 26.43 -14.83 -12.25
C ALA A 71 26.73 -13.35 -12.51
N ARG A 72 26.50 -12.85 -13.74
CA ARG A 72 26.70 -11.43 -14.06
C ARG A 72 25.83 -10.51 -13.22
N ARG A 73 24.57 -10.87 -12.96
CA ARG A 73 23.67 -10.09 -12.10
C ARG A 73 24.15 -10.09 -10.65
N GLU A 74 24.52 -11.24 -10.11
CA GLU A 74 25.02 -11.34 -8.73
C GLU A 74 26.34 -10.59 -8.56
N PHE A 75 27.29 -10.73 -9.50
CA PHE A 75 28.53 -9.96 -9.50
C PHE A 75 28.28 -8.46 -9.65
N ALA A 76 27.35 -8.05 -10.51
CA ALA A 76 26.97 -6.65 -10.63
C ALA A 76 26.39 -6.12 -9.31
N SER A 77 25.55 -6.90 -8.62
CA SER A 77 25.01 -6.56 -7.30
C SER A 77 26.11 -6.44 -6.24
N LEU A 78 27.12 -7.30 -6.25
CA LEU A 78 28.24 -7.19 -5.31
C LEU A 78 29.11 -5.97 -5.61
N VAL A 79 29.37 -5.68 -6.88
CA VAL A 79 30.24 -4.57 -7.30
C VAL A 79 29.57 -3.21 -7.14
N THR A 80 28.24 -3.12 -7.16
CA THR A 80 27.52 -1.87 -6.83
C THR A 80 27.66 -1.49 -5.35
N HIS A 81 27.79 -2.48 -4.46
CA HIS A 81 27.91 -2.26 -3.01
C HIS A 81 29.37 -2.22 -2.53
N PHE A 82 30.27 -2.99 -3.16
CA PHE A 82 31.67 -3.10 -2.77
C PHE A 82 32.58 -2.98 -3.99
N SER A 83 33.60 -2.11 -3.91
CA SER A 83 34.65 -2.14 -4.95
C SER A 83 35.32 -3.53 -4.98
N PRO A 84 35.81 -4.01 -6.14
CA PRO A 84 36.44 -5.33 -6.23
C PRO A 84 37.57 -5.54 -5.22
N PHE A 85 38.32 -4.48 -4.92
CA PHE A 85 39.36 -4.49 -3.89
C PHE A 85 38.79 -4.63 -2.48
N GLN A 86 37.72 -3.88 -2.14
CA GLN A 86 37.07 -4.00 -0.83
C GLN A 86 36.37 -5.35 -0.65
N LEU A 87 35.81 -5.92 -1.71
CA LEU A 87 35.22 -7.25 -1.68
C LEU A 87 36.30 -8.29 -1.36
N ALA A 88 37.43 -8.26 -2.08
CA ALA A 88 38.56 -9.15 -1.83
C ALA A 88 39.15 -8.95 -0.42
N GLN A 89 39.28 -7.70 0.04
CA GLN A 89 39.75 -7.40 1.38
C GLN A 89 38.79 -7.99 2.44
N ARG A 90 37.48 -7.84 2.26
CA ARG A 90 36.49 -8.39 3.20
C ARG A 90 36.49 -9.90 3.22
N THR A 91 36.52 -10.56 2.06
CA THR A 91 36.55 -12.03 1.97
C THR A 91 37.83 -12.64 2.51
N LEU A 92 38.97 -11.97 2.37
CA LEU A 92 40.23 -12.42 2.97
C LEU A 92 40.28 -12.11 4.48
N TYR A 93 39.77 -10.95 4.90
CA TYR A 93 39.73 -10.57 6.31
C TYR A 93 38.81 -11.48 7.12
N THR A 94 37.70 -11.97 6.55
CA THR A 94 36.85 -12.95 7.23
C THR A 94 37.62 -14.24 7.51
N VAL A 95 38.43 -14.74 6.57
CA VAL A 95 39.26 -15.93 6.79
C VAL A 95 40.30 -15.71 7.89
N SER A 96 40.99 -14.56 7.91
CA SER A 96 41.94 -14.26 8.98
C SER A 96 41.26 -14.04 10.35
N LEU A 97 40.03 -13.52 10.36
CA LEU A 97 39.23 -13.39 11.59
C LEU A 97 38.84 -14.77 12.12
N LEU A 98 38.40 -15.68 11.25
CA LEU A 98 38.09 -17.06 11.60
C LEU A 98 39.32 -17.77 12.21
N HIS A 99 40.51 -17.61 11.61
CA HIS A 99 41.75 -18.11 12.21
C HIS A 99 41.99 -17.59 13.63
N ARG A 100 41.76 -16.29 13.87
CA ARG A 100 41.95 -15.70 15.21
C ARG A 100 40.94 -16.26 16.22
N VAL A 101 39.70 -16.47 15.80
CA VAL A 101 38.65 -17.08 16.64
C VAL A 101 39.02 -18.52 16.99
N LEU A 102 39.42 -19.32 16.00
CA LEU A 102 39.83 -20.71 16.21
C LEU A 102 41.08 -20.82 17.09
N ALA A 103 42.08 -19.95 16.89
CA ALA A 103 43.26 -19.91 17.74
C ALA A 103 42.89 -19.59 19.21
N ARG A 104 41.96 -18.67 19.42
CA ARG A 104 41.47 -18.32 20.76
C ARG A 104 40.67 -19.47 21.39
N ASP A 105 39.86 -20.18 20.61
CA ASP A 105 39.09 -21.32 21.11
C ASP A 105 40.00 -22.49 21.48
N ARG A 106 40.99 -22.83 20.63
CA ARG A 106 42.03 -23.83 20.96
C ARG A 106 42.80 -23.46 22.22
N GLN A 107 43.16 -22.18 22.38
CA GLN A 107 43.83 -21.72 23.59
C GLN A 107 42.93 -21.88 24.83
N ARG A 108 41.65 -21.57 24.71
CA ARG A 108 40.67 -21.76 25.79
C ARG A 108 40.52 -23.25 26.14
N GLU A 109 40.38 -24.11 25.15
CA GLU A 109 40.25 -25.55 25.37
C GLU A 109 41.52 -26.15 25.97
N HIS A 110 42.70 -25.69 25.53
CA HIS A 110 43.98 -26.09 26.12
C HIS A 110 44.07 -25.69 27.60
N ILE A 111 43.61 -24.49 27.98
CA ILE A 111 43.54 -24.06 29.39
C ILE A 111 42.60 -24.99 30.17
N LEU A 112 41.45 -25.35 29.60
CA LEU A 112 40.50 -26.25 30.24
C LEU A 112 41.06 -27.68 30.38
N GLN A 113 41.77 -28.20 29.38
CA GLN A 113 42.39 -29.52 29.41
C GLN A 113 43.55 -29.62 30.43
N GLY A 114 44.27 -28.51 30.66
CA GLY A 114 45.31 -28.44 31.69
C GLY A 114 44.77 -28.42 33.13
N MET A 115 43.45 -28.29 33.31
CA MET A 115 42.81 -28.29 34.62
C MET A 115 42.21 -29.66 34.93
N ASP A 116 42.29 -30.08 36.20
CA ASP A 116 41.65 -31.31 36.66
C ASP A 116 40.15 -31.33 36.30
N GLU A 117 39.66 -32.48 35.84
CA GLU A 117 38.29 -32.66 35.32
C GLU A 117 37.24 -32.32 36.39
N ASN A 118 37.56 -32.56 37.66
CA ASN A 118 36.69 -32.25 38.80
C ASN A 118 36.96 -30.91 39.46
N SER A 119 37.88 -30.11 38.92
CA SER A 119 38.14 -28.78 39.47
C SER A 119 36.92 -27.86 39.34
N ILE A 120 36.57 -27.20 40.43
CA ILE A 120 35.47 -26.22 40.49
C ILE A 120 35.71 -25.10 39.46
N ALA A 121 36.95 -24.68 39.29
CA ALA A 121 37.34 -23.64 38.34
C ALA A 121 37.04 -24.03 36.88
N ARG A 122 37.26 -25.28 36.46
CA ARG A 122 36.95 -25.74 35.09
C ARG A 122 35.45 -25.76 34.83
N ARG A 123 34.66 -26.22 35.82
CA ARG A 123 33.19 -26.21 35.73
C ARG A 123 32.64 -24.78 35.68
N LEU A 124 33.16 -23.88 36.51
CA LEU A 124 32.75 -22.48 36.53
C LEU A 124 33.07 -21.76 35.22
N LEU A 125 34.25 -21.99 34.63
CA LEU A 125 34.60 -21.43 33.31
C LEU A 125 33.70 -21.95 32.19
N ARG A 126 33.31 -23.23 32.21
CA ARG A 126 32.34 -23.78 31.25
C ARG A 126 30.96 -23.13 31.40
N LEU A 127 30.43 -23.10 32.63
CA LEU A 127 29.14 -22.48 32.92
C LEU A 127 29.11 -20.98 32.57
N GLN A 128 30.20 -20.26 32.81
CA GLN A 128 30.32 -18.86 32.42
C GLN A 128 30.26 -18.71 30.89
N GLY A 129 30.97 -19.56 30.14
CA GLY A 129 30.92 -19.55 28.68
C GLY A 129 29.52 -19.88 28.12
N GLU A 130 28.81 -20.82 28.75
CA GLU A 130 27.41 -21.13 28.39
C GLU A 130 26.47 -19.96 28.71
N HIS A 131 26.65 -19.30 29.85
CA HIS A 131 25.88 -18.12 30.22
C HIS A 131 26.12 -16.95 29.26
N ASP A 132 27.37 -16.70 28.88
CA ASP A 132 27.71 -15.63 27.95
C ASP A 132 27.11 -15.88 26.56
N ARG A 133 27.15 -17.13 26.06
CA ARG A 133 26.46 -17.53 24.82
C ARG A 133 24.95 -17.31 24.90
N PHE A 134 24.32 -17.81 25.97
CA PHE A 134 22.89 -17.64 26.18
C PHE A 134 22.48 -16.16 26.23
N LYS A 135 23.31 -15.32 26.85
CA LYS A 135 23.08 -13.87 26.91
C LYS A 135 23.16 -13.22 25.52
N GLU A 136 24.13 -13.60 24.70
CA GLU A 136 24.25 -13.12 23.31
C GLU A 136 23.03 -13.52 22.48
N ASP A 137 22.61 -14.79 22.54
CA ASP A 137 21.42 -15.30 21.85
C ASP A 137 20.15 -14.59 22.29
N PHE A 138 20.01 -14.35 23.60
CA PHE A 138 18.87 -13.63 24.15
C PHE A 138 18.81 -12.19 23.64
N VAL A 139 19.95 -11.48 23.59
CA VAL A 139 20.02 -10.11 23.07
C VAL A 139 19.66 -10.07 21.58
N PHE A 140 20.15 -11.03 20.79
CA PHE A 140 19.81 -11.14 19.38
C PHE A 140 18.31 -11.39 19.18
N LEU A 141 17.74 -12.37 19.88
CA LEU A 141 16.33 -12.73 19.77
C LEU A 141 15.41 -11.60 20.24
N TYR A 142 15.77 -10.94 21.34
CA TYR A 142 15.04 -9.77 21.83
C TYR A 142 15.06 -8.63 20.81
N GLY A 143 16.22 -8.33 20.23
CA GLY A 143 16.36 -7.32 19.18
C GLY A 143 15.51 -7.63 17.94
N TYR A 144 15.49 -8.90 17.51
CA TYR A 144 14.63 -9.36 16.42
C TYR A 144 13.15 -9.13 16.71
N TYR A 145 12.65 -9.61 17.85
CA TYR A 145 11.23 -9.44 18.20
C TYR A 145 10.84 -7.98 18.40
N GLN A 146 11.74 -7.16 18.94
CA GLN A 146 11.51 -5.73 19.07
C GLN A 146 11.37 -5.06 17.70
N GLN A 147 12.24 -5.41 16.75
CA GLN A 147 12.17 -4.91 15.38
C GLN A 147 10.88 -5.38 14.68
N GLU A 148 10.52 -6.65 14.82
CA GLU A 148 9.30 -7.21 14.22
C GLU A 148 8.05 -6.52 14.77
N THR A 149 7.97 -6.34 16.09
CA THR A 149 6.85 -5.65 16.73
C THR A 149 6.75 -4.20 16.26
N GLN A 150 7.89 -3.53 16.08
CA GLN A 150 7.93 -2.16 15.58
C GLN A 150 7.46 -2.09 14.12
N SER A 151 7.92 -3.00 13.27
CA SER A 151 7.51 -3.09 11.87
C SER A 151 6.00 -3.30 11.73
N ILE A 152 5.43 -4.27 12.46
CA ILE A 152 3.98 -4.53 12.46
C ILE A 152 3.20 -3.31 12.94
N ARG A 153 3.70 -2.62 13.97
CA ARG A 153 3.07 -1.41 14.51
C ARG A 153 3.08 -0.28 13.48
N ASP A 154 4.20 -0.10 12.78
CA ASP A 154 4.33 0.94 11.77
C ASP A 154 3.45 0.65 10.54
N GLU A 155 3.34 -0.61 10.12
CA GLU A 155 2.41 -1.04 9.08
C GLU A 155 0.95 -0.82 9.48
N ALA A 156 0.57 -1.18 10.71
CA ALA A 156 -0.78 -0.97 11.23
C ALA A 156 -1.13 0.52 11.30
N ASN A 157 -0.20 1.36 11.78
CA ASN A 157 -0.38 2.82 11.81
C ASN A 157 -0.51 3.39 10.40
N HIS A 158 0.27 2.87 9.44
CA HIS A 158 0.19 3.30 8.05
C HIS A 158 -1.15 2.94 7.42
N ALA A 159 -1.63 1.71 7.63
CA ALA A 159 -2.94 1.27 7.15
C ALA A 159 -4.08 2.07 7.79
N GLN A 160 -4.00 2.34 9.10
CA GLN A 160 -4.96 3.19 9.80
C GLN A 160 -4.97 4.61 9.21
N GLY A 161 -3.80 5.20 8.98
CA GLY A 161 -3.69 6.53 8.37
C GLY A 161 -4.30 6.61 6.97
N LEU A 162 -4.12 5.57 6.14
CA LEU A 162 -4.76 5.48 4.83
C LEU A 162 -6.30 5.38 4.95
N LEU A 163 -6.80 4.52 5.83
CA LEU A 163 -8.23 4.37 6.04
C LEU A 163 -8.86 5.67 6.57
N GLU A 164 -8.24 6.33 7.54
CA GLU A 164 -8.73 7.62 8.06
C GLU A 164 -8.72 8.70 6.98
N ALA A 165 -7.68 8.75 6.14
CA ALA A 165 -7.58 9.69 5.03
C ALA A 165 -8.67 9.50 3.98
N ASP A 166 -9.11 8.26 3.73
CA ASP A 166 -10.14 7.95 2.74
C ASP A 166 -11.56 8.05 3.30
N PHE A 167 -11.80 7.53 4.51
CA PHE A 167 -13.15 7.48 5.10
C PHE A 167 -13.65 8.83 5.61
N ALA A 168 -12.79 9.66 6.19
CA ALA A 168 -13.20 10.97 6.71
C ALA A 168 -13.79 11.90 5.61
N PRO A 169 -13.16 12.07 4.43
CA PRO A 169 -13.75 12.88 3.37
C PRO A 169 -15.00 12.24 2.78
N LEU A 170 -15.03 10.92 2.56
CA LEU A 170 -16.21 10.22 2.03
C LEU A 170 -17.43 10.34 2.96
N ALA A 171 -17.23 10.22 4.28
CA ALA A 171 -18.29 10.40 5.25
C ALA A 171 -18.84 11.84 5.22
N ARG A 172 -17.95 12.83 5.09
CA ARG A 172 -18.34 14.23 4.98
C ARG A 172 -19.11 14.51 3.68
N GLU A 173 -18.61 14.04 2.55
CA GLU A 173 -19.27 14.17 1.24
C GLU A 173 -20.68 13.55 1.28
N ASN A 174 -20.82 12.35 1.85
CA ASN A 174 -22.12 11.70 1.99
C ASN A 174 -23.10 12.52 2.86
N LEU A 175 -22.63 13.12 3.97
CA LEU A 175 -23.46 14.01 4.79
C LEU A 175 -23.90 15.27 4.02
N GLU A 176 -23.00 15.85 3.23
CA GLU A 176 -23.29 17.02 2.39
C GLU A 176 -24.29 16.65 1.27
N GLU A 177 -24.11 15.51 0.60
CA GLU A 177 -25.03 15.01 -0.43
C GLU A 177 -26.43 14.69 0.14
N THR A 178 -26.49 14.01 1.28
CA THR A 178 -27.78 13.69 1.92
C THR A 178 -28.51 14.94 2.39
N ALA A 179 -27.81 15.97 2.85
CA ALA A 179 -28.40 17.27 3.16
C ALA A 179 -28.94 17.96 1.90
N ALA A 180 -28.18 17.97 0.80
CA ALA A 180 -28.60 18.56 -0.47
C ALA A 180 -29.82 17.84 -1.08
N LEU A 181 -29.86 16.50 -0.99
CA LEU A 181 -31.01 15.71 -1.45
C LEU A 181 -32.26 15.97 -0.60
N ARG A 182 -32.12 16.10 0.73
CA ARG A 182 -33.24 16.47 1.60
C ARG A 182 -33.80 17.83 1.22
N GLN A 183 -32.94 18.83 1.04
CA GLN A 183 -33.38 20.17 0.63
C GLN A 183 -34.15 20.14 -0.70
N ARG A 184 -33.66 19.41 -1.70
CA ARG A 184 -34.37 19.26 -2.99
C ARG A 184 -35.72 18.56 -2.83
N ASN A 185 -35.82 17.60 -1.93
CA ASN A 185 -37.08 16.91 -1.67
C ASN A 185 -38.09 17.86 -1.02
N ASP A 186 -37.66 18.65 -0.03
CA ASP A 186 -38.48 19.68 0.61
C ASP A 186 -38.97 20.73 -0.42
N ASP A 187 -38.10 21.15 -1.33
CA ASP A 187 -38.45 22.06 -2.42
C ASP A 187 -39.52 21.45 -3.35
N LEU A 188 -39.35 20.20 -3.76
CA LEU A 188 -40.32 19.49 -4.61
C LEU A 188 -41.65 19.27 -3.91
N GLU A 189 -41.65 18.93 -2.62
CA GLU A 189 -42.86 18.85 -1.82
C GLU A 189 -43.58 20.20 -1.76
N SER A 190 -42.86 21.30 -1.57
CA SER A 190 -43.45 22.64 -1.57
C SER A 190 -44.09 22.98 -2.91
N GLN A 191 -43.44 22.62 -4.02
CA GLN A 191 -43.97 22.79 -5.38
C GLN A 191 -45.22 21.95 -5.62
N LEU A 192 -45.24 20.70 -5.15
CA LEU A 192 -46.42 19.83 -5.23
C LEU A 192 -47.59 20.42 -4.43
N ARG A 193 -47.36 20.87 -3.20
CA ARG A 193 -48.40 21.53 -2.38
C ARG A 193 -48.93 22.79 -3.09
N TYR A 194 -48.04 23.60 -3.66
CA TYR A 194 -48.41 24.79 -4.42
C TYR A 194 -49.27 24.44 -5.65
N ALA A 195 -48.84 23.49 -6.48
CA ALA A 195 -49.59 23.05 -7.64
C ALA A 195 -50.95 22.44 -7.27
N GLN A 196 -51.02 21.64 -6.20
CA GLN A 196 -52.27 21.11 -5.67
C GLN A 196 -53.22 22.24 -5.24
N SER A 197 -52.72 23.26 -4.53
CA SER A 197 -53.53 24.42 -4.15
C SER A 197 -54.06 25.16 -5.39
N GLN A 198 -53.25 25.33 -6.44
CA GLN A 198 -53.69 25.93 -7.69
C GLN A 198 -54.78 25.08 -8.37
N ILE A 199 -54.60 23.76 -8.45
CA ILE A 199 -55.61 22.86 -9.00
C ILE A 199 -56.92 22.98 -8.22
N SER A 200 -56.87 22.99 -6.87
CA SER A 200 -58.07 23.17 -6.04
C SER A 200 -58.76 24.51 -6.30
N THR A 201 -58.01 25.61 -6.40
CA THR A 201 -58.58 26.94 -6.71
C THR A 201 -59.19 26.98 -8.11
N LEU A 202 -58.54 26.38 -9.12
CA LEU A 202 -59.07 26.29 -10.47
C LEU A 202 -60.32 25.40 -10.53
N GLN A 203 -60.33 24.27 -9.83
CA GLN A 203 -61.52 23.42 -9.71
C GLN A 203 -62.68 24.13 -9.03
N GLN A 204 -62.41 24.96 -8.01
CA GLN A 204 -63.43 25.78 -7.38
C GLN A 204 -63.95 26.83 -8.37
N HIS A 205 -63.07 27.56 -9.05
CA HIS A 205 -63.47 28.51 -10.09
C HIS A 205 -64.24 27.87 -11.25
N VAL A 206 -63.90 26.65 -11.66
CA VAL A 206 -64.65 25.91 -12.68
C VAL A 206 -66.02 25.47 -12.16
N ARG A 207 -66.14 25.13 -10.87
CA ARG A 207 -67.44 24.89 -10.23
C ARG A 207 -68.27 26.18 -10.13
N ASP A 208 -67.66 27.28 -9.72
CA ASP A 208 -68.34 28.57 -9.57
C ASP A 208 -68.74 29.20 -10.93
N LYS A 209 -67.92 28.98 -11.97
CA LYS A 209 -68.20 29.42 -13.36
C LYS A 209 -68.94 28.37 -14.18
N ARG A 210 -69.19 27.18 -13.65
CA ARG A 210 -70.07 26.20 -14.32
C ARG A 210 -71.44 26.84 -14.35
N PHE A 211 -71.81 27.31 -15.54
CA PHE A 211 -73.13 27.78 -15.84
C PHE A 211 -74.15 26.76 -15.31
N ASP A 212 -75.04 27.21 -14.44
CA ASP A 212 -76.05 26.36 -13.81
C ASP A 212 -77.08 25.91 -14.87
N ALA A 213 -76.69 24.92 -15.64
CA ALA A 213 -77.50 24.35 -16.71
C ALA A 213 -78.75 23.69 -16.16
N ASP A 214 -78.70 23.17 -14.92
CA ASP A 214 -79.85 22.59 -14.23
C ASP A 214 -80.81 23.69 -13.75
N GLY A 215 -80.31 24.82 -13.26
CA GLY A 215 -81.07 26.04 -12.95
C GLY A 215 -81.73 26.68 -14.19
N LEU A 216 -81.04 26.67 -15.34
CA LEU A 216 -81.60 27.18 -16.59
C LEU A 216 -82.60 26.18 -17.21
N LEU A 217 -82.36 24.88 -17.10
CA LEU A 217 -83.32 23.85 -17.49
C LEU A 217 -84.57 23.88 -16.61
N THR A 218 -84.44 24.11 -15.29
CA THR A 218 -85.60 24.33 -14.41
C THR A 218 -86.29 25.66 -14.72
N PHE A 219 -85.56 26.73 -15.04
CA PHE A 219 -86.15 28.00 -15.51
C PHE A 219 -86.92 27.83 -16.84
N LEU A 220 -86.38 27.10 -17.81
CA LEU A 220 -87.07 26.82 -19.07
C LEU A 220 -88.27 25.91 -18.87
N ASN A 221 -88.16 24.89 -18.01
CA ASN A 221 -89.25 23.97 -17.72
C ASN A 221 -90.39 24.64 -16.92
N THR A 222 -90.05 25.56 -16.00
CA THR A 222 -91.03 26.41 -15.28
C THR A 222 -91.60 27.54 -16.15
N GLY A 223 -90.86 28.01 -17.17
CA GLY A 223 -91.34 28.96 -18.18
C GLY A 223 -92.40 28.41 -19.14
N THR A 224 -92.50 27.08 -19.29
CA THR A 224 -93.59 26.43 -20.05
C THR A 224 -94.92 26.35 -19.28
N MET A 225 -94.93 26.75 -18.00
CA MET A 225 -96.12 26.77 -17.14
C MET A 225 -96.29 28.14 -16.47
N ARG A 226 -96.43 29.20 -17.27
CA ARG A 226 -97.26 30.41 -16.99
C ARG A 226 -97.01 31.50 -18.03
N PHE A 227 -97.83 31.51 -19.08
CA PHE A 227 -98.24 32.75 -19.75
C PHE A 227 -99.71 33.00 -19.39
N VAL A 228 -99.94 33.60 -18.23
CA VAL A 228 -101.11 34.46 -17.96
C VAL A 228 -100.63 35.61 -17.09
N GLY A 229 -100.67 36.83 -17.64
CA GLY A 229 -101.14 37.99 -16.90
C GLY A 229 -100.10 38.93 -16.26
N ILE A 230 -99.76 40.00 -17.00
CA ILE A 230 -99.81 41.42 -16.58
C ILE A 230 -98.95 41.90 -15.38
N GLY A 231 -98.13 42.94 -15.63
CA GLY A 231 -98.10 44.12 -14.74
C GLY A 231 -96.74 44.64 -14.26
N GLN A 232 -96.21 45.63 -14.99
CA GLN A 232 -95.56 46.89 -14.55
C GLN A 232 -94.57 46.98 -13.36
N GLY A 233 -93.50 47.76 -13.60
CA GLY A 233 -92.75 48.55 -12.60
C GLY A 233 -91.23 48.35 -12.71
N SER A 234 -90.48 49.12 -13.52
CA SER A 234 -89.73 50.34 -13.13
C SER A 234 -88.81 50.14 -11.92
N ALA A 235 -87.53 50.52 -11.86
CA ALA A 235 -86.60 51.26 -12.72
C ALA A 235 -85.22 51.23 -12.01
N SER A 236 -84.20 51.81 -12.67
CA SER A 236 -82.85 52.15 -12.15
C SER A 236 -81.86 50.97 -12.05
N SER A 237 -80.59 51.09 -12.42
CA SER A 237 -79.78 52.20 -12.93
C SER A 237 -78.61 51.59 -13.68
N TRP A 238 -78.32 52.09 -14.87
CA TRP A 238 -77.04 51.83 -15.55
C TRP A 238 -76.11 52.99 -15.21
N ASP A 239 -74.95 52.66 -14.66
CA ASP A 239 -73.75 53.47 -14.58
C ASP A 239 -72.59 52.51 -14.24
N SER A 240 -71.38 52.61 -14.76
CA SER A 240 -70.81 53.34 -15.88
C SER A 240 -69.38 52.78 -16.05
N PHE A 241 -68.99 52.54 -17.30
CA PHE A 241 -67.69 52.81 -17.94
C PHE A 241 -66.34 52.79 -17.15
N SER A 242 -65.37 51.99 -17.61
CA SER A 242 -64.17 52.41 -18.40
C SER A 242 -63.09 51.30 -18.42
N VAL A 243 -62.72 50.73 -19.60
CA VAL A 243 -61.60 51.12 -20.51
C VAL A 243 -60.24 50.99 -19.80
N VAL A 244 -59.31 50.09 -20.18
CA VAL A 244 -58.25 50.29 -21.22
C VAL A 244 -57.49 48.95 -21.44
N SER A 245 -57.33 48.52 -22.68
CA SER A 245 -56.26 47.60 -23.18
C SER A 245 -55.06 48.44 -23.67
N PRO A 246 -53.93 47.92 -24.22
CA PRO A 246 -53.26 46.60 -24.18
C PRO A 246 -51.73 46.75 -23.91
N HIS A 247 -50.94 45.66 -23.94
CA HIS A 247 -49.72 45.62 -24.77
C HIS A 247 -49.11 44.20 -24.88
N LEU A 248 -48.56 43.96 -26.08
CA LEU A 248 -47.94 42.74 -26.58
C LEU A 248 -46.48 42.57 -26.09
N ARG A 249 -46.09 41.29 -26.00
CA ARG A 249 -44.76 40.60 -26.04
C ARG A 249 -43.65 41.31 -26.86
N PRO A 250 -42.33 40.96 -26.81
CA PRO A 250 -41.76 39.59 -26.69
C PRO A 250 -40.36 39.41 -26.05
N GLY A 251 -39.90 38.14 -25.89
CA GLY A 251 -38.51 37.85 -25.46
C GLY A 251 -38.11 36.36 -25.43
N LYS A 252 -37.92 35.76 -26.62
CA LYS A 252 -37.04 34.64 -27.05
C LYS A 252 -36.77 33.39 -26.17
N LEU A 253 -37.12 32.26 -26.76
CA LEU A 253 -36.57 30.90 -26.57
C LEU A 253 -35.39 30.64 -27.53
N GLY A 254 -34.49 29.72 -27.14
CA GLY A 254 -33.50 28.99 -27.98
C GLY A 254 -32.09 29.60 -27.94
N SER A 255 -30.97 28.88 -27.84
CA SER A 255 -30.53 27.49 -28.10
C SER A 255 -29.16 27.34 -27.37
N GLY A 256 -28.53 26.19 -27.07
CA GLY A 256 -28.38 24.91 -27.73
C GLY A 256 -26.87 24.55 -27.81
N TRP A 257 -26.52 23.32 -27.43
CA TRP A 257 -25.37 22.52 -27.90
C TRP A 257 -23.90 22.89 -27.54
N ARG A 258 -23.34 22.07 -26.65
CA ARG A 258 -22.11 21.26 -26.77
C ARG A 258 -21.01 21.78 -27.73
N ARG A 259 -19.81 22.03 -27.20
CA ARG A 259 -18.56 21.77 -27.94
C ARG A 259 -17.52 21.10 -27.03
N ARG A 260 -17.00 20.00 -27.54
CA ARG A 260 -15.90 19.17 -27.03
C ARG A 260 -14.61 19.81 -27.57
N THR A 261 -13.61 20.07 -26.72
CA THR A 261 -12.20 20.18 -27.11
C THR A 261 -11.36 19.64 -25.96
N SER A 262 -10.60 18.58 -26.24
CA SER A 262 -9.58 17.98 -25.36
C SER A 262 -8.22 18.73 -25.53
N PRO A 263 -7.08 18.24 -25.00
CA PRO A 263 -6.13 18.98 -24.18
C PRO A 263 -4.92 19.57 -24.94
N SER A 264 -4.10 20.39 -24.28
CA SER A 264 -2.62 20.45 -24.44
C SER A 264 -2.01 21.52 -23.54
N GLY A 265 -0.91 21.16 -22.86
CA GLY A 265 -0.12 22.00 -21.96
C GLY A 265 0.50 21.17 -20.86
#